data_AF-A0A848XJR9-F1
#
_entry.id   AF-A0A848XJR9-F1
#
_cell.length_a   1.000
_cell.length_b   1.000
_cell.length_c   1.000
_cell.angle_alpha   90.00
_cell.angle_beta   90.00
_cell.angle_gamma   90.00
#
_symmetry.space_group_name_H-M   'P 1'
#
loop_
_entity.id
_entity.type
_entity.pdbx_description
1 polymer ?
#
loop_
_entity_poly.entity_id
_entity_poly.type
_entity_poly.pdbx_seq_one_letter_code
_entity_poly.pdbx_strand_id
1 'polypeptide(L)'
;MLGVLSPALLSAQQLREIPSEWLRQVLPAADRFDDRTGEPLVFRGWSGGDGGEEVLVGFAFHTADIPPERRGYSGPIEALVGMDLEGVITGVRVTDYWESISSSMGDFLRRPGVQEQFTGKHISEGFSPRDDVRAVSRATISTRGLSLGVRDAARRVANAYLATSIETTDPLRPLEDLSWYELQQRGVVVPIHVSGSGSRNVEITLAFMESAIFADRLVGSDAVQMAERYWNEAGTDAHVFFYGLDGSDLTLFRREGWSAIQDGDTIPILARDFHPFGLSSGGLLAQQVITGGVLIVDGALDANRAFRFQYDYPPSPPPYSVEYRTEEARLRTLAAVEFFRRDSAAMAAREGAGPT
;
A
#
# COMPACT_ATOMS: atom_id res chain seq x y z
N MET A 1 -51.52 1.93 22.57
CA MET A 1 -50.36 1.33 23.28
C MET A 1 -49.32 1.02 22.22
N LEU A 2 -48.37 1.92 21.98
CA LEU A 2 -47.23 1.62 21.11
C LEU A 2 -46.21 0.84 21.94
N GLY A 3 -45.94 -0.39 21.51
CA GLY A 3 -44.92 -1.26 22.07
C GLY A 3 -43.53 -0.74 21.73
N VAL A 4 -42.72 -0.58 22.77
CA VAL A 4 -41.27 -0.40 22.70
C VAL A 4 -40.67 -1.70 22.13
N LEU A 5 -39.94 -1.62 21.02
CA LEU A 5 -39.04 -2.68 20.59
C LEU A 5 -37.60 -2.17 20.67
N SER A 6 -36.86 -2.85 21.54
CA SER A 6 -35.49 -2.63 21.97
C SER A 6 -34.46 -2.62 20.83
N PRO A 7 -33.29 -1.97 21.04
CA PRO A 7 -32.17 -2.01 20.12
C PRO A 7 -31.45 -3.36 20.24
N ALA A 8 -31.87 -4.33 19.43
CA ALA A 8 -31.07 -5.54 19.22
C ALA A 8 -30.21 -5.32 17.98
N LEU A 9 -28.96 -4.88 18.19
CA LEU A 9 -27.75 -5.15 17.40
C LEU A 9 -26.52 -4.35 17.92
N LEU A 10 -26.50 -4.02 19.21
CA LEU A 10 -25.37 -3.36 19.90
C LEU A 10 -24.28 -4.38 20.31
N SER A 11 -24.06 -5.42 19.49
CA SER A 11 -23.25 -6.59 19.84
C SER A 11 -22.21 -6.98 18.77
N ALA A 12 -21.87 -6.09 17.84
CA ALA A 12 -20.62 -6.23 17.10
C ALA A 12 -19.52 -5.75 18.05
N GLN A 13 -18.78 -6.73 18.58
CA GLN A 13 -17.76 -6.62 19.65
C GLN A 13 -17.43 -5.19 20.09
N GLN A 14 -17.67 -4.89 21.38
CA GLN A 14 -16.91 -3.84 22.07
C GLN A 14 -15.45 -3.92 21.61
N LEU A 15 -14.81 -2.78 21.30
CA LEU A 15 -13.39 -2.80 20.98
C LEU A 15 -12.69 -3.59 22.09
N ARG A 16 -11.87 -4.57 21.70
CA ARG A 16 -10.95 -5.22 22.63
C ARG A 16 -10.15 -4.12 23.29
N GLU A 17 -10.40 -3.91 24.58
CA GLU A 17 -9.71 -2.89 25.35
C GLU A 17 -8.21 -3.18 25.28
N ILE A 18 -7.44 -2.27 24.67
CA ILE A 18 -5.99 -2.42 24.55
C ILE A 18 -5.38 -1.86 25.83
N PRO A 19 -4.73 -2.69 26.66
CA PRO A 19 -4.20 -2.22 27.92
C PRO A 19 -3.11 -1.15 27.72
N SER A 20 -3.11 -0.13 28.56
CA SER A 20 -2.16 0.99 28.47
C SER A 20 -0.69 0.54 28.56
N GLU A 21 -0.41 -0.57 29.24
CA GLU A 21 0.93 -1.14 29.30
C GLU A 21 1.38 -1.76 27.99
N TRP A 22 0.45 -2.22 27.13
CA TRP A 22 0.80 -2.68 25.78
C TRP A 22 1.11 -1.50 24.86
N LEU A 23 0.41 -0.37 25.02
CA LEU A 23 0.70 0.87 24.30
C LEU A 23 2.12 1.36 24.63
N ARG A 24 2.49 1.41 25.92
CA ARG A 24 3.85 1.76 26.35
C ARG A 24 4.92 0.76 25.89
N GLN A 25 4.57 -0.52 25.71
CA GLN A 25 5.52 -1.51 25.15
C GLN A 25 5.84 -1.23 23.68
N VAL A 26 4.84 -0.86 22.89
CA VAL A 26 5.04 -0.66 21.44
C VAL A 26 5.51 0.74 21.10
N LEU A 27 5.15 1.76 21.89
CA LEU A 27 5.55 3.16 21.71
C LEU A 27 6.15 3.69 23.02
N PRO A 28 7.38 3.28 23.38
CA PRO A 28 7.97 3.56 24.68
C PRO A 28 8.34 5.02 24.92
N ALA A 29 8.43 5.83 23.86
CA ALA A 29 8.69 7.27 23.97
C ALA A 29 7.47 8.06 24.48
N ALA A 30 6.28 7.48 24.49
CA ALA A 30 5.05 8.15 24.90
C ALA A 30 4.75 7.93 26.39
N ASP A 31 4.50 9.02 27.11
CA ASP A 31 4.08 9.04 28.51
C ASP A 31 2.56 8.92 28.64
N ARG A 32 1.83 9.47 27.67
CA ARG A 32 0.36 9.49 27.61
C ARG A 32 -0.13 9.10 26.23
N PHE A 33 -1.32 8.50 26.18
CA PHE A 33 -2.00 8.16 24.93
C PHE A 33 -3.39 8.80 24.90
N ASP A 34 -3.80 9.29 23.73
CA ASP A 34 -5.19 9.68 23.49
C ASP A 34 -6.10 8.46 23.30
N ASP A 35 -7.41 8.69 23.38
CA ASP A 35 -8.40 7.71 22.94
C ASP A 35 -8.22 7.36 21.47
N ARG A 36 -8.60 6.12 21.13
CA ARG A 36 -8.44 5.63 19.77
C ARG A 36 -9.42 6.27 18.81
N THR A 37 -8.90 7.03 17.86
CA THR A 37 -9.70 7.91 17.00
C THR A 37 -9.10 8.04 15.60
N GLY A 38 -9.89 8.61 14.69
CA GLY A 38 -9.49 8.95 13.32
C GLY A 38 -9.65 7.82 12.30
N GLU A 39 -9.22 8.06 11.07
CA GLU A 39 -9.30 7.13 9.95
C GLU A 39 -7.93 7.06 9.23
N PRO A 40 -7.16 5.96 9.36
CA PRO A 40 -7.43 4.76 10.17
C PRO A 40 -7.39 5.02 11.68
N LEU A 41 -7.99 4.14 12.48
CA LEU A 41 -8.08 4.29 13.95
C LEU A 41 -6.72 4.12 14.63
N VAL A 42 -6.25 5.17 15.33
CA VAL A 42 -4.94 5.20 16.02
C VAL A 42 -5.05 5.76 17.44
N PHE A 43 -4.11 5.37 18.29
CA PHE A 43 -3.77 6.04 19.55
C PHE A 43 -2.62 7.02 19.26
N ARG A 44 -2.77 8.29 19.61
CA ARG A 44 -1.69 9.27 19.53
C ARG A 44 -0.89 9.22 20.82
N GLY A 45 0.43 9.06 20.70
CA GLY A 45 1.35 9.04 21.83
C GLY A 45 2.00 10.40 22.05
N TRP A 46 1.97 10.86 23.29
CA TRP A 46 2.49 12.17 23.70
C TRP A 46 3.58 12.00 24.75
N SER A 47 4.63 12.80 24.67
CA SER A 47 5.66 12.91 25.71
C SER A 47 5.68 14.31 26.30
N GLY A 48 5.99 14.42 27.58
CA GLY A 48 6.19 15.73 28.23
C GLY A 48 7.46 16.40 27.72
N GLY A 49 7.32 17.53 27.01
CA GLY A 49 8.47 18.34 26.59
C GLY A 49 9.11 19.12 27.75
N ASP A 50 10.33 19.63 27.54
CA ASP A 50 11.14 20.38 28.53
C ASP A 50 10.50 21.69 29.06
N GLY A 51 9.28 22.03 28.64
CA GLY A 51 8.51 23.19 29.10
C GLY A 51 7.09 22.88 29.60
N GLY A 52 6.70 21.60 29.71
CA GLY A 52 5.34 21.18 30.06
C GLY A 52 4.33 21.19 28.91
N GLU A 53 4.75 21.55 27.69
CA GLU A 53 3.99 21.28 26.47
C GLU A 53 4.16 19.82 26.07
N GLU A 54 3.05 19.12 25.84
CA GLU A 54 3.07 17.76 25.32
C GLU A 54 3.43 17.77 23.84
N VAL A 55 4.41 16.95 23.47
CA VAL A 55 4.87 16.79 22.08
C VAL A 55 4.38 15.43 21.57
N LEU A 56 3.77 15.41 20.39
CA LEU A 56 3.43 14.17 19.72
C LEU A 56 4.72 13.42 19.38
N VAL A 57 4.85 12.16 19.81
CA VAL A 57 6.05 11.35 19.56
C VAL A 57 5.79 10.18 18.61
N GLY A 58 4.53 9.90 18.30
CA GLY A 58 4.17 8.83 17.37
C GLY A 58 2.75 8.34 17.51
N PHE A 59 2.50 7.20 16.89
CA PHE A 59 1.20 6.54 16.83
C PHE A 59 1.32 5.08 17.27
N ALA A 60 0.34 4.61 18.02
CA ALA A 60 0.12 3.19 18.23
C ALA A 60 -1.20 2.77 17.58
N PHE A 61 -1.26 1.61 16.95
CA PHE A 61 -2.43 1.15 16.21
C PHE A 61 -2.51 -0.35 16.16
N HIS A 62 -3.74 -0.85 16.09
CA HIS A 62 -4.01 -2.27 16.01
C HIS A 62 -4.38 -2.64 14.58
N THR A 63 -3.74 -3.69 14.05
CA THR A 63 -3.87 -4.07 12.64
C THR A 63 -5.28 -4.52 12.26
N ALA A 64 -6.14 -4.92 13.21
CA ALA A 64 -7.51 -5.37 12.90
C ALA A 64 -8.45 -4.23 12.47
N ASP A 65 -8.28 -3.03 13.00
CA ASP A 65 -9.07 -1.85 12.63
C ASP A 65 -8.47 -1.08 11.45
N ILE A 66 -7.44 -1.66 10.81
CA ILE A 66 -6.81 -1.13 9.60
C ILE A 66 -6.98 -2.16 8.47
N PRO A 67 -8.21 -2.30 7.92
CA PRO A 67 -8.46 -3.25 6.86
C PRO A 67 -7.66 -2.89 5.59
N PRO A 68 -7.30 -3.87 4.74
CA PRO A 68 -7.57 -5.29 4.89
C PRO A 68 -6.60 -5.97 5.86
N GLU A 69 -7.14 -6.84 6.71
CA GLU A 69 -6.33 -7.66 7.61
C GLU A 69 -5.49 -8.68 6.83
N ARG A 70 -4.24 -8.84 7.27
CA ARG A 70 -3.37 -9.90 6.76
C ARG A 70 -3.59 -11.19 7.53
N ARG A 71 -3.57 -12.30 6.80
CA ARG A 71 -3.85 -13.64 7.31
C ARG A 71 -2.59 -14.48 7.35
N GLY A 72 -2.48 -15.30 8.39
CA GLY A 72 -1.59 -16.45 8.39
C GLY A 72 -2.19 -17.61 7.60
N TYR A 73 -1.76 -18.82 7.90
CA TYR A 73 -2.27 -20.01 7.23
C TYR A 73 -3.75 -20.27 7.58
N SER A 74 -4.14 -20.00 8.83
CA SER A 74 -5.44 -20.45 9.35
C SER A 74 -6.41 -19.31 9.65
N GLY A 75 -5.92 -18.12 9.97
CA GLY A 75 -6.76 -16.96 10.30
C GLY A 75 -6.02 -15.62 10.22
N PRO A 76 -6.70 -14.50 10.51
CA PRO A 76 -6.05 -13.21 10.71
C PRO A 76 -4.96 -13.28 11.79
N ILE A 77 -3.93 -12.46 11.62
CA ILE A 77 -2.91 -12.23 12.65
C ILE A 77 -3.01 -10.77 13.06
N GLU A 78 -3.41 -10.55 14.30
CA GLU A 78 -3.62 -9.23 14.86
C GLU A 78 -2.42 -8.80 15.70
N ALA A 79 -1.96 -7.57 15.49
CA ALA A 79 -0.88 -6.99 16.27
C ALA A 79 -1.18 -5.53 16.63
N LEU A 80 -0.73 -5.14 17.81
CA LEU A 80 -0.54 -3.75 18.19
C LEU A 80 0.85 -3.33 17.73
N VAL A 81 0.94 -2.19 17.04
CA VAL A 81 2.17 -1.66 16.44
C VAL A 81 2.36 -0.23 16.91
N GLY A 82 3.58 0.14 17.28
CA GLY A 82 3.99 1.52 17.52
C GLY A 82 4.90 2.00 16.41
N MET A 83 4.74 3.27 16.02
CA MET A 83 5.50 3.93 14.97
C MET A 83 5.78 5.37 15.38
N ASP A 84 7.00 5.86 15.19
CA ASP A 84 7.36 7.26 15.43
C ASP A 84 6.93 8.17 14.25
N LEU A 85 7.29 9.45 14.34
CA LEU A 85 6.92 10.46 13.35
C LEU A 85 7.75 10.38 12.05
N GLU A 86 8.86 9.65 12.10
CA GLU A 86 9.74 9.38 10.97
C GLU A 86 9.31 8.11 10.22
N GLY A 87 8.29 7.39 10.70
CA GLY A 87 7.83 6.15 10.07
C GLY A 87 8.69 4.94 10.41
N VAL A 88 9.43 4.97 11.53
CA VAL A 88 10.16 3.83 12.07
C VAL A 88 9.27 3.10 13.07
N ILE A 89 9.23 1.77 12.96
CA ILE A 89 8.50 0.91 13.88
C ILE A 89 9.23 0.89 15.23
N THR A 90 8.58 1.36 16.29
CA THR A 90 9.15 1.40 17.64
C THR A 90 8.90 0.09 18.41
N GLY A 91 7.87 -0.66 18.04
CA GLY A 91 7.57 -1.95 18.65
C GLY A 91 6.36 -2.65 18.05
N VAL A 92 6.32 -3.97 18.20
CA VAL A 92 5.21 -4.83 17.74
C VAL A 92 4.83 -5.80 18.84
N ARG A 93 3.53 -5.99 19.03
CA ARG A 93 2.96 -6.98 19.95
C ARG A 93 1.78 -7.69 19.30
N VAL A 94 1.92 -8.97 19.01
CA VAL A 94 0.84 -9.85 18.51
C VAL A 94 -0.22 -9.99 19.61
N THR A 95 -1.41 -9.46 19.35
CA THR A 95 -2.52 -9.45 20.31
C THR A 95 -3.35 -10.71 20.18
N ASP A 96 -3.64 -11.17 18.97
CA ASP A 96 -4.46 -12.36 18.73
C ASP A 96 -4.10 -13.02 17.40
N TYR A 97 -4.15 -14.35 17.39
CA TYR A 97 -4.06 -15.14 16.17
C TYR A 97 -4.45 -16.58 16.48
N TRP A 98 -4.92 -17.28 15.44
CA TRP A 98 -5.17 -18.71 15.51
C TRP A 98 -4.53 -19.42 14.32
N GLU A 99 -3.73 -20.44 14.60
CA GLU A 99 -3.03 -21.23 13.60
C GLU A 99 -3.15 -22.72 13.94
N SER A 100 -3.51 -23.55 12.95
CA SER A 100 -3.67 -24.99 13.13
C SER A 100 -2.39 -25.67 13.66
N ILE A 101 -1.22 -25.16 13.24
CA ILE A 101 0.08 -25.65 13.66
C ILE A 101 0.40 -25.31 15.13
N SER A 102 -0.33 -24.38 15.77
CA SER A 102 -0.14 -24.02 17.19
C SER A 102 -0.38 -25.20 18.13
N SER A 103 -1.14 -26.21 17.72
CA SER A 103 -1.28 -27.48 18.48
C SER A 103 0.06 -28.20 18.70
N SER A 104 1.01 -28.04 17.76
CA SER A 104 2.34 -28.65 17.81
C SER A 104 3.46 -27.66 18.12
N MET A 105 3.27 -26.38 17.79
CA MET A 105 4.27 -25.33 17.96
C MET A 105 3.97 -24.38 19.13
N GLY A 106 2.84 -24.49 19.80
CA GLY A 106 2.43 -23.54 20.84
C GLY A 106 2.30 -22.12 20.31
N ASP A 107 2.55 -21.14 21.16
CA ASP A 107 2.46 -19.71 20.82
C ASP A 107 3.72 -19.22 20.08
N PHE A 108 3.88 -19.65 18.83
CA PHE A 108 5.13 -19.45 18.09
C PHE A 108 5.35 -18.02 17.58
N LEU A 109 4.30 -17.22 17.36
CA LEU A 109 4.45 -15.82 16.95
C LEU A 109 4.78 -14.88 18.12
N ARG A 110 4.50 -15.28 19.37
CA ARG A 110 4.87 -14.52 20.57
C ARG A 110 6.16 -15.01 21.24
N ARG A 111 6.95 -15.83 20.54
CA ARG A 111 8.28 -16.25 21.05
C ARG A 111 9.28 -15.08 21.00
N PRO A 112 10.25 -15.04 21.93
CA PRO A 112 11.30 -14.02 21.90
C PRO A 112 12.04 -13.98 20.55
N GLY A 113 12.25 -12.76 20.04
CA GLY A 113 12.93 -12.47 18.78
C GLY A 113 12.01 -12.43 17.56
N VAL A 114 10.76 -12.89 17.66
CA VAL A 114 9.83 -12.89 16.50
C VAL A 114 9.15 -11.53 16.31
N GLN A 115 8.86 -10.81 17.39
CA GLN A 115 8.17 -9.51 17.32
C GLN A 115 9.18 -8.36 17.38
N GLU A 116 10.26 -8.57 18.12
CA GLU A 116 11.33 -7.59 18.36
C GLU A 116 12.12 -7.29 17.08
N GLN A 117 12.13 -8.20 16.11
CA GLN A 117 12.78 -7.99 14.81
C GLN A 117 12.15 -6.88 13.95
N PHE A 118 10.94 -6.43 14.29
CA PHE A 118 10.30 -5.31 13.58
C PHE A 118 10.76 -3.94 14.11
N THR A 119 11.26 -3.87 15.36
CA THR A 119 11.72 -2.61 15.95
C THR A 119 12.91 -2.06 15.16
N GLY A 120 12.87 -0.76 14.85
CA GLY A 120 13.88 -0.04 14.08
C GLY A 120 13.73 -0.16 12.57
N LYS A 121 12.77 -0.95 12.06
CA LYS A 121 12.48 -1.01 10.63
C LYS A 121 11.70 0.22 10.19
N HIS A 122 12.06 0.79 9.06
CA HIS A 122 11.36 1.91 8.46
C HIS A 122 10.25 1.42 7.50
N ILE A 123 9.10 2.12 7.44
CA ILE A 123 7.96 1.76 6.59
C ILE A 123 8.28 1.65 5.08
N SER A 124 9.39 2.22 4.64
CA SER A 124 9.87 2.10 3.25
C SER A 124 10.44 0.70 2.94
N GLU A 125 10.86 -0.08 3.94
CA GLU A 125 11.42 -1.42 3.76
C GLU A 125 10.36 -2.46 3.38
N GLY A 126 10.82 -3.62 2.87
CA GLY A 126 9.94 -4.65 2.32
C GLY A 126 9.25 -5.54 3.36
N PHE A 127 9.85 -5.74 4.53
CA PHE A 127 9.39 -6.65 5.59
C PHE A 127 9.19 -8.09 5.06
N SER A 128 9.96 -8.48 4.06
CA SER A 128 9.85 -9.77 3.39
C SER A 128 10.41 -10.89 4.26
N PRO A 129 9.66 -11.98 4.51
CA PRO A 129 10.21 -13.13 5.21
C PRO A 129 11.37 -13.75 4.43
N ARG A 130 12.44 -14.10 5.16
CA ARG A 130 13.76 -14.61 4.70
C ARG A 130 14.74 -13.55 4.20
N ASP A 131 14.27 -12.40 3.75
CA ASP A 131 15.13 -11.31 3.32
C ASP A 131 15.27 -10.28 4.45
N ASP A 132 14.16 -9.63 4.82
CA ASP A 132 14.14 -8.55 5.81
C ASP A 132 13.76 -9.04 7.22
N VAL A 133 13.03 -10.16 7.29
CA VAL A 133 12.43 -10.70 8.52
C VAL A 133 12.76 -12.19 8.63
N ARG A 134 13.20 -12.64 9.80
CA ARG A 134 13.47 -14.05 10.04
C ARG A 134 12.17 -14.85 10.04
N ALA A 135 12.03 -15.75 9.06
CA ALA A 135 10.91 -16.68 8.99
C ALA A 135 10.94 -17.70 10.14
N VAL A 136 9.77 -18.01 10.72
CA VAL A 136 9.63 -19.13 11.65
C VAL A 136 9.57 -20.43 10.85
N SER A 137 10.50 -21.36 11.14
CA SER A 137 10.56 -22.66 10.46
C SER A 137 9.20 -23.38 10.53
N ARG A 138 8.72 -23.86 9.37
CA ARG A 138 7.40 -24.51 9.18
C ARG A 138 6.17 -23.60 9.34
N ALA A 139 6.36 -22.30 9.61
CA ALA A 139 5.29 -21.33 9.73
C ALA A 139 5.52 -20.09 8.83
N THR A 140 6.12 -20.29 7.65
CA THR A 140 6.47 -19.20 6.72
C THR A 140 5.26 -18.34 6.34
N ILE A 141 4.09 -18.97 6.11
CA ILE A 141 2.86 -18.26 5.73
C ILE A 141 2.38 -17.38 6.89
N SER A 142 2.39 -17.90 8.11
CA SER A 142 2.02 -17.15 9.31
C SER A 142 3.00 -16.01 9.59
N THR A 143 4.31 -16.23 9.44
CA THR A 143 5.31 -15.14 9.54
C THR A 143 5.10 -14.08 8.46
N ARG A 144 4.78 -14.48 7.22
CA ARG A 144 4.45 -13.55 6.14
C ARG A 144 3.22 -12.73 6.50
N GLY A 145 2.15 -13.37 6.98
CA GLY A 145 0.93 -12.69 7.42
C GLY A 145 1.20 -11.61 8.47
N LEU A 146 1.98 -11.92 9.50
CA LEU A 146 2.39 -10.94 10.51
C LEU A 146 3.21 -9.79 9.89
N SER A 147 4.22 -10.12 9.08
CA SER A 147 5.16 -9.13 8.55
C SER A 147 4.47 -8.14 7.62
N LEU A 148 3.64 -8.63 6.70
CA LEU A 148 2.85 -7.79 5.81
C LEU A 148 1.78 -7.02 6.60
N GLY A 149 1.18 -7.62 7.63
CA GLY A 149 0.16 -6.98 8.46
C GLY A 149 0.70 -5.74 9.18
N VAL A 150 1.88 -5.86 9.79
CA VAL A 150 2.59 -4.73 10.41
C VAL A 150 2.93 -3.67 9.37
N ARG A 151 3.56 -4.07 8.26
CA ARG A 151 4.02 -3.16 7.20
C ARG A 151 2.87 -2.35 6.59
N ASP A 152 1.82 -3.02 6.15
CA ASP A 152 0.75 -2.38 5.39
C ASP A 152 -0.11 -1.50 6.29
N ALA A 153 -0.35 -1.92 7.55
CA ALA A 153 -1.02 -1.10 8.53
C ALA A 153 -0.21 0.16 8.87
N ALA A 154 1.10 0.03 9.08
CA ALA A 154 1.99 1.16 9.35
C ALA A 154 2.02 2.15 8.19
N ARG A 155 2.13 1.66 6.95
CA ARG A 155 2.06 2.52 5.74
C ARG A 155 0.73 3.26 5.63
N ARG A 156 -0.40 2.62 5.95
CA ARG A 156 -1.72 3.29 5.94
C ARG A 156 -1.82 4.39 6.99
N VAL A 157 -1.29 4.15 8.19
CA VAL A 157 -1.22 5.16 9.25
C VAL A 157 -0.30 6.30 8.84
N ALA A 158 0.87 5.99 8.29
CA ALA A 158 1.82 6.98 7.80
C ALA A 158 1.20 7.87 6.71
N ASN A 159 0.50 7.27 5.74
CA ASN A 159 -0.20 8.01 4.70
C ASN A 159 -1.24 8.99 5.26
N ALA A 160 -1.96 8.59 6.30
CA ALA A 160 -3.03 9.40 6.86
C ALA A 160 -2.52 10.50 7.81
N TYR A 161 -1.42 10.23 8.53
CA TYR A 161 -1.01 11.07 9.68
C TYR A 161 0.40 11.65 9.61
N LEU A 162 1.32 11.05 8.83
CA LEU A 162 2.68 11.57 8.64
C LEU A 162 2.82 12.47 7.41
N ALA A 163 1.73 12.68 6.66
CA ALA A 163 1.70 13.43 5.40
C ALA A 163 1.96 14.95 5.51
N THR A 164 2.58 15.42 6.60
CA THR A 164 3.04 16.81 6.75
C THR A 164 4.56 16.93 6.91
N SER A 165 5.32 15.83 7.05
CA SER A 165 6.77 15.88 7.31
C SER A 165 7.65 14.98 6.43
N ILE A 166 7.07 14.25 5.47
CA ILE A 166 7.87 13.82 4.31
C ILE A 166 7.90 15.03 3.39
N GLU A 167 8.99 15.81 3.45
CA GLU A 167 9.34 16.72 2.37
C GLU A 167 9.10 15.98 1.06
N THR A 168 8.07 16.43 0.34
CA THR A 168 7.75 16.14 -1.05
C THR A 168 8.86 15.32 -1.70
N THR A 169 8.61 14.03 -1.94
CA THR A 169 9.44 13.21 -2.82
C THR A 169 9.81 14.11 -3.98
N ASP A 170 11.09 14.53 -4.07
CA ASP A 170 11.54 15.41 -5.14
C ASP A 170 10.96 14.82 -6.42
N PRO A 171 10.07 15.54 -7.12
CA PRO A 171 9.35 14.98 -8.25
C PRO A 171 10.32 14.65 -9.40
N LEU A 172 11.59 15.01 -9.29
CA LEU A 172 12.65 14.66 -10.22
C LEU A 172 13.59 13.57 -9.70
N ARG A 173 13.43 13.10 -8.46
CA ARG A 173 14.24 11.99 -7.93
C ARG A 173 14.06 10.76 -8.83
N PRO A 174 15.15 10.07 -9.23
CA PRO A 174 15.05 8.88 -10.08
C PRO A 174 14.16 7.81 -9.44
N LEU A 175 13.36 7.12 -10.25
CA LEU A 175 12.39 6.14 -9.76
C LEU A 175 13.08 4.89 -9.17
N GLU A 176 14.24 4.53 -9.71
CA GLU A 176 15.08 3.41 -9.27
C GLU A 176 15.66 3.60 -7.86
N ASP A 177 15.73 4.84 -7.39
CA ASP A 177 16.20 5.20 -6.04
C ASP A 177 15.06 5.19 -5.01
N LEU A 178 13.80 5.06 -5.45
CA LEU A 178 12.64 5.08 -4.58
C LEU A 178 12.36 3.69 -4.00
N SER A 179 11.96 3.68 -2.73
CA SER A 179 11.34 2.52 -2.10
C SER A 179 9.95 2.24 -2.66
N TRP A 180 9.43 1.05 -2.40
CA TRP A 180 8.06 0.68 -2.80
C TRP A 180 7.01 1.67 -2.28
N TYR A 181 7.15 2.09 -1.02
CA TYR A 181 6.23 3.04 -0.41
C TYR A 181 6.30 4.42 -1.09
N GLU A 182 7.49 4.92 -1.37
CA GLU A 182 7.67 6.19 -2.10
C GLU A 182 7.11 6.10 -3.53
N LEU A 183 7.25 4.95 -4.21
CA LEU A 183 6.64 4.70 -5.53
C LEU A 183 5.11 4.72 -5.46
N GLN A 184 4.51 4.18 -4.39
CA GLN A 184 3.08 4.25 -4.15
C GLN A 184 2.62 5.68 -3.86
N GLN A 185 3.34 6.43 -3.02
CA GLN A 185 3.03 7.83 -2.73
C GLN A 185 3.13 8.72 -3.97
N ARG A 186 4.14 8.48 -4.81
CA ARG A 186 4.29 9.19 -6.09
C ARG A 186 3.22 8.79 -7.09
N GLY A 187 2.56 7.64 -6.89
CA GLY A 187 1.55 7.10 -7.80
C GLY A 187 2.15 6.52 -9.09
N VAL A 188 3.40 6.03 -9.01
CA VAL A 188 4.06 5.23 -10.06
C VAL A 188 3.65 3.76 -9.90
N VAL A 189 3.43 3.32 -8.67
CA VAL A 189 2.90 2.00 -8.32
C VAL A 189 1.51 2.20 -7.73
N VAL A 190 0.49 1.69 -8.40
CA VAL A 190 -0.91 2.00 -8.06
C VAL A 190 -1.65 0.72 -7.67
N PRO A 191 -2.05 0.56 -6.39
CA PRO A 191 -2.82 -0.60 -5.95
C PRO A 191 -4.34 -0.41 -6.14
N ILE A 192 -5.01 -1.44 -6.64
CA ILE A 192 -6.46 -1.58 -6.68
C ILE A 192 -6.86 -2.62 -5.63
N HIS A 193 -7.70 -2.22 -4.68
CA HIS A 193 -8.17 -3.10 -3.62
C HIS A 193 -9.54 -3.66 -3.98
N VAL A 194 -9.59 -4.98 -4.21
CA VAL A 194 -10.83 -5.69 -4.54
C VAL A 194 -11.22 -6.53 -3.33
N SER A 195 -12.42 -6.28 -2.82
CA SER A 195 -12.97 -6.99 -1.67
C SER A 195 -14.00 -8.03 -2.11
N GLY A 196 -13.88 -9.23 -1.55
CA GLY A 196 -14.86 -10.31 -1.69
C GLY A 196 -15.81 -10.37 -0.50
N SER A 197 -16.51 -11.49 -0.34
CA SER A 197 -17.35 -11.71 0.83
C SER A 197 -16.53 -11.98 2.09
N GLY A 198 -16.96 -11.41 3.22
CA GLY A 198 -16.21 -11.48 4.47
C GLY A 198 -14.88 -10.73 4.37
N SER A 199 -13.80 -11.30 4.90
CA SER A 199 -12.47 -10.69 4.89
C SER A 199 -11.63 -11.05 3.65
N ARG A 200 -12.21 -11.69 2.62
CA ARG A 200 -11.51 -12.08 1.39
C ARG A 200 -11.17 -10.83 0.58
N ASN A 201 -9.93 -10.73 0.08
CA ASN A 201 -9.48 -9.59 -0.69
C ASN A 201 -8.34 -9.97 -1.65
N VAL A 202 -8.20 -9.19 -2.71
CA VAL A 202 -6.98 -9.14 -3.53
C VAL A 202 -6.57 -7.68 -3.70
N GLU A 203 -5.28 -7.42 -3.56
CA GLU A 203 -4.65 -6.19 -3.98
C GLU A 203 -4.00 -6.43 -5.34
N ILE A 204 -4.42 -5.65 -6.35
CA ILE A 204 -3.91 -5.71 -7.71
C ILE A 204 -3.09 -4.44 -7.93
N THR A 205 -1.77 -4.57 -7.91
CA THR A 205 -0.87 -3.45 -8.17
C THR A 205 -0.58 -3.33 -9.65
N LEU A 206 -0.57 -2.11 -10.17
CA LEU A 206 -0.19 -1.78 -11.56
C LEU A 206 0.98 -0.78 -11.56
N ALA A 207 1.94 -0.99 -12.46
CA ALA A 207 3.06 -0.06 -12.68
C ALA A 207 3.45 -0.04 -14.16
N PHE A 208 3.54 1.13 -14.76
CA PHE A 208 3.99 1.32 -16.14
C PHE A 208 5.50 1.10 -16.26
N MET A 209 5.96 0.55 -17.40
CA MET A 209 7.38 0.42 -17.70
C MET A 209 7.97 1.78 -18.12
N GLU A 210 8.25 2.63 -17.13
CA GLU A 210 8.77 4.00 -17.36
C GLU A 210 10.14 4.02 -18.07
N SER A 211 11.02 3.06 -17.75
CA SER A 211 12.31 2.88 -18.40
C SER A 211 12.83 1.46 -18.17
N ALA A 212 13.80 1.02 -18.98
CA ALA A 212 14.45 -0.29 -18.78
C ALA A 212 15.18 -0.38 -17.42
N ILE A 213 15.79 0.71 -16.95
CA ILE A 213 16.49 0.78 -15.67
C ILE A 213 15.50 0.62 -14.51
N PHE A 214 14.39 1.38 -14.56
CA PHE A 214 13.33 1.26 -13.57
C PHE A 214 12.69 -0.13 -13.58
N ALA A 215 12.44 -0.69 -14.77
CA ALA A 215 11.87 -2.03 -14.92
C ALA A 215 12.76 -3.11 -14.31
N ASP A 216 14.07 -3.06 -14.56
CA ASP A 216 15.03 -4.01 -13.97
C ASP A 216 15.01 -3.93 -12.44
N ARG A 217 15.00 -2.72 -11.89
CA ARG A 217 14.90 -2.51 -10.44
C ARG A 217 13.57 -3.04 -9.87
N LEU A 218 12.47 -2.82 -10.58
CA LEU A 218 11.12 -3.17 -10.14
C LEU A 218 10.84 -4.67 -10.23
N VAL A 219 11.17 -5.33 -11.34
CA VAL A 219 10.77 -6.72 -11.62
C VAL A 219 11.94 -7.68 -11.88
N GLY A 220 13.15 -7.17 -12.05
CA GLY A 220 14.36 -7.96 -12.35
C GLY A 220 14.57 -8.22 -13.85
N SER A 221 15.83 -8.45 -14.23
CA SER A 221 16.29 -8.58 -15.62
C SER A 221 15.60 -9.68 -16.43
N ASP A 222 15.30 -10.82 -15.81
CA ASP A 222 14.61 -11.93 -16.48
C ASP A 222 13.17 -11.57 -16.83
N ALA A 223 12.48 -10.85 -15.95
CA ALA A 223 11.13 -10.33 -16.19
C ALA A 223 11.14 -9.24 -17.28
N VAL A 224 12.15 -8.37 -17.31
CA VAL A 224 12.31 -7.33 -18.35
C VAL A 224 12.48 -7.97 -19.72
N GLN A 225 13.40 -8.92 -19.86
CA GLN A 225 13.60 -9.64 -21.13
C GLN A 225 12.32 -10.36 -21.60
N MET A 226 11.51 -10.85 -20.66
CA MET A 226 10.23 -11.45 -21.01
C MET A 226 9.21 -10.39 -21.46
N ALA A 227 9.12 -9.25 -20.78
CA ALA A 227 8.25 -8.14 -21.16
C ALA A 227 8.58 -7.60 -22.56
N GLU A 228 9.87 -7.45 -22.88
CA GLU A 228 10.33 -7.06 -24.21
C GLU A 228 9.86 -8.02 -25.30
N ARG A 229 9.83 -9.33 -25.03
CA ARG A 229 9.31 -10.31 -26.00
C ARG A 229 7.83 -10.10 -26.27
N TYR A 230 7.01 -9.95 -25.22
CA TYR A 230 5.57 -9.72 -25.38
C TYR A 230 5.26 -8.39 -26.05
N TRP A 231 6.02 -7.34 -25.74
CA TRP A 231 5.89 -6.05 -26.40
C TRP A 231 6.18 -6.14 -27.91
N ASN A 232 7.29 -6.80 -28.28
CA ASN A 232 7.64 -7.00 -29.70
C ASN A 232 6.58 -7.84 -30.45
N GLU A 233 5.92 -8.78 -29.78
CA GLU A 233 4.83 -9.56 -30.37
C GLU A 233 3.53 -8.76 -30.53
N ALA A 234 3.23 -7.85 -29.61
CA ALA A 234 2.02 -7.02 -29.63
C ALA A 234 2.10 -5.84 -30.60
N GLY A 235 3.31 -5.36 -30.92
CA GLY A 235 3.57 -4.23 -31.80
C GLY A 235 4.15 -3.03 -31.06
N THR A 236 4.92 -2.20 -31.76
CA THR A 236 5.74 -1.12 -31.17
C THR A 236 4.94 -0.02 -30.47
N ASP A 237 3.67 0.10 -30.79
CA ASP A 237 2.80 1.16 -30.24
C ASP A 237 2.14 0.70 -28.92
N ALA A 238 2.23 -0.58 -28.58
CA ALA A 238 1.68 -1.11 -27.35
C ALA A 238 2.47 -0.63 -26.12
N HIS A 239 1.81 -0.64 -24.97
CA HIS A 239 2.32 -0.20 -23.69
C HIS A 239 2.55 -1.38 -22.76
N VAL A 240 3.66 -1.36 -22.04
CA VAL A 240 4.01 -2.41 -21.08
C VAL A 240 3.71 -1.93 -19.67
N PHE A 241 2.87 -2.68 -18.97
CA PHE A 241 2.65 -2.57 -17.54
C PHE A 241 3.12 -3.83 -16.84
N PHE A 242 3.52 -3.70 -15.59
CA PHE A 242 3.70 -4.80 -14.67
C PHE A 242 2.51 -4.83 -13.72
N TYR A 243 1.98 -6.02 -13.49
CA TYR A 243 0.95 -6.24 -12.48
C TYR A 243 1.47 -7.16 -11.37
N GLY A 244 0.99 -6.93 -10.15
CA GLY A 244 1.28 -7.74 -8.97
C GLY A 244 0.01 -8.07 -8.21
N LEU A 245 -0.08 -9.29 -7.70
CA LEU A 245 -1.23 -9.82 -6.98
C LEU A 245 -0.82 -10.24 -5.58
N ASP A 246 -1.49 -9.67 -4.60
CA ASP A 246 -1.35 -10.03 -3.20
C ASP A 246 -2.72 -10.09 -2.52
N GLY A 247 -2.79 -10.61 -1.30
CA GLY A 247 -4.03 -10.65 -0.54
C GLY A 247 -4.44 -12.07 -0.14
N SER A 248 -5.60 -12.15 0.51
CA SER A 248 -6.10 -13.41 1.08
C SER A 248 -6.78 -14.32 0.07
N ASP A 249 -7.17 -13.79 -1.09
CA ASP A 249 -7.89 -14.54 -2.11
C ASP A 249 -7.61 -14.03 -3.53
N LEU A 250 -6.59 -14.59 -4.16
CA LEU A 250 -6.21 -14.24 -5.53
C LEU A 250 -7.28 -14.63 -6.57
N THR A 251 -8.29 -15.44 -6.23
CA THR A 251 -9.37 -15.81 -7.17
C THR A 251 -10.31 -14.64 -7.49
N LEU A 252 -10.22 -13.56 -6.70
CA LEU A 252 -10.89 -12.29 -6.97
C LEU A 252 -10.24 -11.50 -8.12
N PHE A 253 -9.01 -11.86 -8.51
CA PHE A 253 -8.41 -11.37 -9.75
C PHE A 253 -8.80 -12.29 -10.91
N ARG A 254 -9.39 -11.71 -11.94
CA ARG A 254 -9.68 -12.33 -13.23
C ARG A 254 -8.99 -11.52 -14.31
N ARG A 255 -8.59 -12.20 -15.39
CA ARG A 255 -7.94 -11.54 -16.54
C ARG A 255 -8.98 -10.90 -17.47
N GLU A 256 -10.24 -11.29 -17.34
CA GLU A 256 -11.39 -10.68 -18.00
C GLU A 256 -11.92 -9.46 -17.22
N GLY A 257 -12.68 -8.60 -17.89
CA GLY A 257 -13.36 -7.46 -17.27
C GLY A 257 -12.49 -6.21 -17.12
N TRP A 258 -11.33 -6.17 -17.77
CA TRP A 258 -10.44 -5.01 -17.75
C TRP A 258 -10.64 -4.10 -18.95
N SER A 259 -10.54 -2.80 -18.71
CA SER A 259 -10.41 -1.79 -19.75
C SER A 259 -9.60 -0.60 -19.27
N ALA A 260 -9.01 0.13 -20.21
CA ALA A 260 -8.51 1.48 -19.99
C ALA A 260 -9.52 2.47 -20.57
N ILE A 261 -9.79 3.55 -19.85
CA ILE A 261 -10.69 4.63 -20.26
C ILE A 261 -9.87 5.91 -20.41
N GLN A 262 -9.91 6.51 -21.59
CA GLN A 262 -9.25 7.78 -21.88
C GLN A 262 -10.14 8.63 -22.79
N ASP A 263 -10.40 9.88 -22.40
CA ASP A 263 -11.24 10.83 -23.14
C ASP A 263 -12.67 10.34 -23.49
N GLY A 264 -13.18 9.36 -22.75
CA GLY A 264 -14.49 8.74 -23.00
C GLY A 264 -14.43 7.49 -23.90
N ASP A 265 -13.28 7.22 -24.52
CA ASP A 265 -13.04 5.98 -25.24
C ASP A 265 -12.74 4.85 -24.27
N THR A 266 -13.23 3.65 -24.60
CA THR A 266 -12.99 2.42 -23.83
C THR A 266 -12.09 1.50 -24.64
N ILE A 267 -10.88 1.29 -24.13
CA ILE A 267 -9.87 0.44 -24.74
C ILE A 267 -9.93 -0.91 -24.02
N PRO A 268 -10.39 -1.99 -24.67
CA PRO A 268 -10.54 -3.29 -24.03
C PRO A 268 -9.19 -3.91 -23.69
N ILE A 269 -9.08 -4.51 -22.51
CA ILE A 269 -7.93 -5.33 -22.12
C ILE A 269 -8.42 -6.77 -22.00
N LEU A 270 -7.88 -7.63 -22.85
CA LEU A 270 -8.31 -9.02 -22.99
C LEU A 270 -7.49 -9.93 -22.09
N ALA A 271 -8.04 -11.11 -21.78
CA ALA A 271 -7.35 -12.08 -20.95
C ALA A 271 -6.01 -12.57 -21.53
N ARG A 272 -5.82 -12.43 -22.85
CA ARG A 272 -4.58 -12.78 -23.56
C ARG A 272 -3.45 -11.77 -23.31
N ASP A 273 -3.77 -10.56 -22.86
CA ASP A 273 -2.82 -9.46 -22.69
C ASP A 273 -2.10 -9.53 -21.33
N PHE A 274 -2.54 -10.44 -20.46
CA PHE A 274 -1.90 -10.74 -19.18
C PHE A 274 -0.98 -11.95 -19.28
N HIS A 275 0.30 -11.73 -19.01
CA HIS A 275 1.37 -12.72 -19.10
C HIS A 275 2.07 -12.91 -17.73
N PRO A 276 1.80 -13.99 -16.99
CA PRO A 276 2.42 -14.24 -15.69
C PRO A 276 3.95 -14.41 -15.76
N PHE A 277 4.69 -13.92 -14.76
CA PHE A 277 6.15 -14.09 -14.68
C PHE A 277 6.59 -15.55 -14.53
N GLY A 278 5.76 -16.39 -13.92
CA GLY A 278 6.18 -17.72 -13.51
C GLY A 278 7.38 -17.65 -12.58
N LEU A 279 8.51 -18.26 -12.98
CA LEU A 279 9.76 -18.26 -12.20
C LEU A 279 10.62 -17.02 -12.41
N SER A 280 10.29 -16.14 -13.36
CA SER A 280 11.08 -14.95 -13.69
C SER A 280 10.82 -13.75 -12.77
N SER A 281 10.02 -13.91 -11.72
CA SER A 281 9.70 -12.81 -10.80
C SER A 281 10.92 -12.40 -9.96
N GLY A 282 11.26 -11.12 -9.95
CA GLY A 282 12.32 -10.55 -9.12
C GLY A 282 12.06 -9.09 -8.75
N GLY A 283 13.12 -8.38 -8.38
CA GLY A 283 13.09 -6.95 -8.07
C GLY A 283 12.28 -6.59 -6.82
N LEU A 284 11.91 -5.30 -6.72
CA LEU A 284 11.05 -4.80 -5.63
C LEU A 284 9.70 -5.49 -5.60
N LEU A 285 9.08 -5.74 -6.75
CA LEU A 285 7.73 -6.27 -6.85
C LEU A 285 7.62 -7.64 -6.16
N ALA A 286 8.57 -8.55 -6.39
CA ALA A 286 8.56 -9.90 -5.80
C ALA A 286 8.58 -9.91 -4.26
N GLN A 287 9.07 -8.83 -3.64
CA GLN A 287 9.06 -8.67 -2.18
C GLN A 287 7.67 -8.25 -1.65
N GLN A 288 6.85 -7.65 -2.50
CA GLN A 288 5.59 -7.03 -2.10
C GLN A 288 4.39 -7.92 -2.40
N VAL A 289 4.46 -8.74 -3.45
CA VAL A 289 3.31 -9.51 -3.95
C VAL A 289 3.53 -11.03 -3.87
N ILE A 290 2.46 -11.81 -4.00
CA ILE A 290 2.53 -13.29 -4.07
C ILE A 290 2.93 -13.74 -5.48
N THR A 291 2.40 -13.08 -6.51
CA THR A 291 2.71 -13.36 -7.91
C THR A 291 2.50 -12.11 -8.74
N GLY A 292 3.03 -12.07 -9.96
CA GLY A 292 2.86 -10.94 -10.86
C GLY A 292 3.09 -11.34 -12.30
N GLY A 293 3.03 -10.35 -13.19
CA GLY A 293 3.30 -10.54 -14.60
C GLY A 293 3.37 -9.24 -15.37
N VAL A 294 3.35 -9.39 -16.69
CA VAL A 294 3.29 -8.31 -17.66
C VAL A 294 1.84 -8.17 -18.13
N LEU A 295 1.38 -6.93 -18.23
CA LEU A 295 0.14 -6.54 -18.87
C LEU A 295 0.50 -5.70 -20.08
N ILE A 296 0.09 -6.15 -21.26
CA ILE A 296 0.21 -5.37 -22.49
C ILE A 296 -1.07 -4.55 -22.69
N VAL A 297 -0.95 -3.27 -22.99
CA VAL A 297 -2.10 -2.40 -23.27
C VAL A 297 -1.95 -1.84 -24.68
N ASP A 298 -3.06 -1.83 -25.42
CA ASP A 298 -3.11 -1.37 -26.82
C ASP A 298 -2.64 0.08 -26.97
N GLY A 299 -1.96 0.37 -28.09
CA GLY A 299 -1.41 1.70 -28.41
C GLY A 299 -2.44 2.78 -28.71
N ALA A 300 -3.72 2.43 -28.82
CA ALA A 300 -4.82 3.40 -28.79
C ALA A 300 -4.84 4.22 -27.50
N LEU A 301 -4.21 3.73 -26.43
CA LEU A 301 -3.98 4.49 -25.20
C LEU A 301 -2.80 5.44 -25.39
N ASP A 302 -2.97 6.73 -25.13
CA ASP A 302 -1.86 7.67 -25.01
C ASP A 302 -1.34 7.69 -23.57
N ALA A 303 -0.22 7.01 -23.33
CA ALA A 303 0.41 6.92 -22.02
C ALA A 303 0.96 8.27 -21.50
N ASN A 304 1.06 9.32 -22.33
CA ASN A 304 1.51 10.65 -21.91
C ASN A 304 0.40 11.52 -21.30
N ARG A 305 -0.80 10.98 -21.20
CA ARG A 305 -1.98 11.65 -20.66
C ARG A 305 -2.57 10.81 -19.54
N ALA A 306 -3.41 11.41 -18.70
CA ALA A 306 -4.13 10.67 -17.69
C ALA A 306 -5.14 9.70 -18.33
N PHE A 307 -5.35 8.55 -17.70
CA PHE A 307 -6.35 7.57 -18.08
C PHE A 307 -6.77 6.78 -16.84
N ARG A 308 -7.84 6.00 -16.95
CA ARG A 308 -8.38 5.20 -15.85
C ARG A 308 -8.37 3.73 -16.19
N PHE A 309 -7.84 2.88 -15.31
CA PHE A 309 -8.11 1.45 -15.39
C PHE A 309 -9.46 1.15 -14.74
N GLN A 310 -10.26 0.32 -15.40
CA GLN A 310 -11.50 -0.22 -14.89
C GLN A 310 -11.40 -1.74 -14.81
N TYR A 311 -11.87 -2.30 -13.69
CA TYR A 311 -11.98 -3.73 -13.46
C TYR A 311 -13.41 -4.09 -13.01
N ASP A 312 -14.15 -4.71 -13.91
CA ASP A 312 -15.50 -5.21 -13.68
C ASP A 312 -15.46 -6.63 -13.13
N TYR A 313 -15.64 -6.76 -11.81
CA TYR A 313 -15.77 -8.06 -11.13
C TYR A 313 -17.21 -8.29 -10.64
N PRO A 314 -18.02 -9.12 -11.33
CA PRO A 314 -19.35 -9.48 -10.87
C PRO A 314 -19.30 -10.21 -9.52
N PRO A 315 -20.32 -10.06 -8.63
CA PRO A 315 -21.64 -9.48 -8.89
C PRO A 315 -21.84 -8.03 -8.38
N SER A 316 -20.81 -7.32 -7.94
CA SER A 316 -20.98 -6.04 -7.22
C SER A 316 -20.65 -4.81 -8.08
N PRO A 317 -21.64 -4.09 -8.64
CA PRO A 317 -21.42 -2.75 -9.18
C PRO A 317 -21.29 -1.71 -8.05
N PRO A 318 -20.57 -0.59 -8.26
CA PRO A 318 -19.88 -0.16 -9.48
C PRO A 318 -18.53 -0.88 -9.72
N PRO A 319 -17.97 -0.83 -10.94
CA PRO A 319 -16.62 -1.35 -11.21
C PRO A 319 -15.56 -0.76 -10.30
N TYR A 320 -14.52 -1.53 -10.03
CA TYR A 320 -13.30 -0.99 -9.43
C TYR A 320 -12.60 -0.10 -10.46
N SER A 321 -12.24 1.11 -10.06
CA SER A 321 -11.67 2.08 -10.98
C SER A 321 -10.53 2.85 -10.33
N VAL A 322 -9.43 3.04 -11.06
CA VAL A 322 -8.29 3.82 -10.56
C VAL A 322 -7.75 4.73 -11.64
N GLU A 323 -7.56 6.01 -11.28
CA GLU A 323 -6.87 6.98 -12.12
C GLU A 323 -5.38 6.65 -12.15
N TYR A 324 -4.78 6.68 -13.34
CA TYR A 324 -3.38 6.39 -13.56
C TYR A 324 -2.72 7.51 -14.37
N ARG A 325 -1.48 7.83 -14.00
CA ARG A 325 -0.60 8.73 -14.75
C ARG A 325 0.79 8.13 -14.74
N THR A 326 1.37 7.97 -15.91
CA THR A 326 2.80 7.68 -16.05
C THR A 326 3.62 8.83 -15.46
N GLU A 327 4.89 8.56 -15.20
CA GLU A 327 5.81 9.58 -14.72
C GLU A 327 5.95 10.72 -15.73
N GLU A 328 6.01 10.40 -17.03
CA GLU A 328 6.03 11.43 -18.07
C GLU A 328 4.76 12.32 -18.04
N ALA A 329 3.57 11.72 -17.96
CA ALA A 329 2.31 12.46 -17.88
C ALA A 329 2.24 13.35 -16.62
N ARG A 330 2.79 12.85 -15.50
CA ARG A 330 2.88 13.58 -14.23
C ARG A 330 3.82 14.78 -14.32
N LEU A 331 5.03 14.59 -14.86
CA LEU A 331 6.00 15.67 -15.05
C LEU A 331 5.49 16.75 -16.01
N ARG A 332 4.80 16.37 -17.09
CA ARG A 332 4.15 17.33 -18.01
C ARG A 332 3.10 18.18 -17.29
N THR A 333 2.27 17.54 -16.46
CA THR A 333 1.25 18.26 -15.67
C THR A 333 1.91 19.25 -14.70
N LEU A 334 2.96 18.82 -14.00
CA LEU A 334 3.70 19.68 -13.06
C LEU A 334 4.32 20.89 -13.79
N ALA A 335 4.96 20.67 -14.94
CA ALA A 335 5.55 21.73 -15.75
C ALA A 335 4.49 22.74 -16.24
N ALA A 336 3.32 22.26 -16.66
CA ALA A 336 2.21 23.12 -17.09
C ALA A 336 1.67 23.99 -15.93
N VAL A 337 1.50 23.40 -14.74
CA VAL A 337 1.07 24.14 -13.54
C VAL A 337 2.08 25.23 -13.16
N GLU A 338 3.37 24.88 -13.17
CA GLU A 338 4.45 25.82 -12.86
C GLU A 338 4.55 26.96 -13.89
N PHE A 339 4.34 26.66 -15.17
CA PHE A 339 4.25 27.67 -16.23
C PHE A 339 3.10 28.66 -15.97
N PHE A 340 1.89 28.15 -15.72
CA PHE A 340 0.71 28.99 -15.43
C PHE A 340 0.89 29.84 -14.16
N ARG A 341 1.51 29.28 -13.12
CA ARG A 341 1.83 30.01 -11.88
C ARG A 341 2.77 31.19 -12.16
N ARG A 342 3.82 30.97 -12.96
CA ARG A 342 4.77 32.03 -13.35
C ARG A 342 4.12 33.10 -14.21
N ASP A 343 3.30 32.71 -15.17
CA ASP A 343 2.60 33.65 -16.05
C ASP A 343 1.60 34.53 -15.27
N SER A 344 0.82 33.92 -14.38
CA SER A 344 -0.11 34.64 -13.50
C SER A 344 0.60 35.63 -12.59
N ALA A 345 1.74 35.24 -12.01
CA ALA A 345 2.56 36.14 -11.18
C ALA A 345 3.16 37.30 -12.00
N ALA A 346 3.59 37.04 -13.25
CA ALA A 346 4.09 38.07 -14.15
C ALA A 346 2.99 39.06 -14.58
N MET A 347 1.77 38.59 -14.81
CA MET A 347 0.60 39.44 -15.10
C MET A 347 0.24 40.32 -13.90
N ALA A 348 0.17 39.75 -12.69
CA ALA A 348 -0.11 40.51 -11.47
C ALA A 348 0.95 41.58 -11.17
N ALA A 349 2.23 41.30 -11.43
CA ALA A 349 3.32 42.28 -11.30
C ALA A 349 3.21 43.44 -12.29
N ARG A 350 2.65 43.21 -13.49
CA ARG A 350 2.41 44.27 -14.49
C ARG A 350 1.21 45.14 -14.12
N GLU A 351 0.15 44.55 -13.55
CA GLU A 351 -1.04 45.30 -13.12
C GLU A 351 -0.81 46.09 -11.83
N GLY A 352 0.04 45.60 -10.91
CA GLY A 352 0.45 46.32 -9.70
C GLY A 352 1.42 47.49 -9.92
N ALA A 353 2.01 47.60 -11.12
CA ALA A 353 2.93 48.66 -11.51
C ALA A 353 2.26 49.77 -12.35
N GLY A 354 1.00 50.10 -12.03
CA GLY A 354 0.28 51.21 -12.65
C GLY A 354 0.99 52.56 -12.47
N PRO A 355 0.87 53.50 -13.42
CA PRO A 355 1.76 54.66 -13.53
C PRO A 355 1.53 55.63 -12.36
N THR A 356 2.61 55.93 -11.62
CA THR A 356 2.70 57.02 -10.64
C THR A 356 2.66 58.39 -11.29
#